data_AF-A0A543IYW2-F1
#
_entry.id   AF-A0A543IYW2-F1
#
_cell.length_a   1.000
_cell.length_b   1.000
_cell.length_c   1.000
_cell.angle_alpha   90.00
_cell.angle_beta   90.00
_cell.angle_gamma   90.00
#
_symmetry.space_group_name_H-M   'P 1'
#
loop_
_entity.id
_entity.type
_entity.pdbx_description
1 polymer ?
#
loop_
_entity_poly.entity_id
_entity_poly.type
_entity_poly.pdbx_seq_one_letter_code
_entity_poly.pdbx_strand_id
1 'polypeptide(L)'
;MSEAADTAGWALRVPTGYRVGDWEVVRPIATGSWASVYEGRRVGDRDTSDLPGDMPDRAALKFLPTGTLSPRQLNHLAEMASRELRAHRRLRHHRLIRFHHTLVVDDPDHPELDGAAVIVMERAIASLADLLARAEGGPVPDAARYIVEICEGLAYLHDNGWIHGDLKPSNVLVMPDGSVRLADFGLAAELDGTHAYLPPGGSFGYMAPERWEEPLTEHGTRFRTASDIWALGVTAYQLLSGRMPFPGASPRARAAQAARYAAGDGDLLFPESVPPGWREWLTDCLAPDPARRPGAAELLERARRSAADPDRAQARPRPRRRQALSRTLALALGVALLWPITPGAPRPPGPDLPLRADSDVPAEYREAIVAAAYCRDKVPEVTPALLAASLKALSDFDPTLTDPAKDEYGIARWTPRVLRHFLPERQRPQADKLVYDPYVSIHYMGTYICTLAPRVLHFAKDPVDRQILAATIFQSNTRDMVAARGVPSYARWYADKVREYLPRYTP
;
A
#
# COMPACT_ATOMS: atom_id res chain seq x y z
N MET A 1 -28.69 13.55 -22.17
CA MET A 1 -27.41 13.28 -22.85
C MET A 1 -26.41 12.89 -21.78
N SER A 2 -25.75 11.75 -22.00
CA SER A 2 -25.20 10.84 -21.01
C SER A 2 -24.11 11.44 -20.13
N GLU A 3 -24.25 11.22 -18.82
CA GLU A 3 -23.25 11.43 -17.80
C GLU A 3 -22.15 10.37 -17.98
N ALA A 4 -21.14 10.68 -18.80
CA ALA A 4 -19.93 9.89 -18.88
C ALA A 4 -19.16 10.07 -17.58
N ALA A 5 -19.40 9.19 -16.61
CA ALA A 5 -18.56 9.08 -15.43
C ALA A 5 -17.11 8.91 -15.89
N ASP A 6 -16.24 9.77 -15.38
CA ASP A 6 -14.81 9.81 -15.69
C ASP A 6 -14.17 8.44 -15.34
N THR A 7 -13.85 7.66 -16.37
CA THR A 7 -13.36 6.28 -16.26
C THR A 7 -11.84 6.19 -16.46
N ALA A 8 -11.11 7.30 -16.41
CA ALA A 8 -9.65 7.31 -16.47
C ALA A 8 -9.06 6.53 -15.28
N GLY A 9 -8.42 5.38 -15.54
CA GLY A 9 -7.77 4.54 -14.51
C GLY A 9 -8.44 3.20 -14.18
N TRP A 10 -9.45 2.76 -14.93
CA TRP A 10 -10.05 1.42 -14.77
C TRP A 10 -9.16 0.32 -15.37
N ALA A 11 -9.05 -0.83 -14.70
CA ALA A 11 -8.26 -1.97 -15.18
C ALA A 11 -8.83 -2.58 -16.47
N LEU A 12 -10.17 -2.65 -16.58
CA LEU A 12 -10.86 -2.98 -17.81
C LEU A 12 -12.16 -2.17 -17.90
N ARG A 13 -12.37 -1.46 -19.00
CA ARG A 13 -13.60 -0.70 -19.24
C ARG A 13 -14.63 -1.57 -19.94
N VAL A 14 -15.77 -1.78 -19.29
CA VAL A 14 -16.91 -2.50 -19.86
C VAL A 14 -18.08 -1.54 -20.05
N PRO A 15 -18.66 -1.42 -21.27
CA PRO A 15 -19.79 -0.53 -21.52
C PRO A 15 -21.05 -0.89 -20.72
N THR A 16 -21.83 0.10 -20.31
CA THR A 16 -23.20 -0.16 -19.84
C THR A 16 -24.04 -0.73 -20.97
N GLY A 17 -24.81 -1.77 -20.67
CA GLY A 17 -25.58 -2.55 -21.63
C GLY A 17 -24.79 -3.69 -22.28
N TYR A 18 -23.47 -3.79 -22.03
CA TYR A 18 -22.66 -4.89 -22.52
C TYR A 18 -23.17 -6.23 -21.99
N ARG A 19 -23.26 -7.23 -22.86
CA ARG A 19 -23.76 -8.56 -22.51
C ARG A 19 -22.64 -9.58 -22.47
N VAL A 20 -22.59 -10.36 -21.39
CA VAL A 20 -21.68 -11.48 -21.22
C VAL A 20 -22.46 -12.67 -20.66
N GLY A 21 -22.65 -13.70 -21.48
CA GLY A 21 -23.61 -14.77 -21.19
C GLY A 21 -25.01 -14.21 -20.89
N ASP A 22 -25.61 -14.69 -19.81
CA ASP A 22 -26.94 -14.26 -19.32
C ASP A 22 -26.91 -12.99 -18.45
N TRP A 23 -25.84 -12.19 -18.54
CA TRP A 23 -25.69 -10.95 -17.77
C TRP A 23 -25.55 -9.73 -18.65
N GLU A 24 -26.25 -8.66 -18.27
CA GLU A 24 -26.09 -7.32 -18.83
C GLU A 24 -25.43 -6.40 -17.80
N VAL A 25 -24.38 -5.71 -18.20
CA VAL A 25 -23.64 -4.75 -17.37
C VAL A 25 -24.49 -3.50 -17.17
N VAL A 26 -24.75 -3.15 -15.91
CA VAL A 26 -25.60 -2.01 -15.55
C VAL A 26 -24.75 -0.77 -15.27
N ARG A 27 -23.82 -0.86 -14.32
CA ARG A 27 -23.00 0.28 -13.89
C ARG A 27 -21.71 -0.16 -13.21
N PRO A 28 -20.67 0.69 -13.20
CA PRO A 28 -19.46 0.44 -12.42
C PRO A 28 -19.75 0.36 -10.91
N ILE A 29 -19.01 -0.51 -10.21
CA ILE A 29 -19.00 -0.63 -8.74
C ILE A 29 -17.63 -0.23 -8.19
N ALA A 30 -16.57 -0.86 -8.67
CA ALA A 30 -15.21 -0.65 -8.16
C ALA A 30 -14.16 -1.01 -9.22
N THR A 31 -12.96 -0.47 -9.09
CA THR A 31 -11.80 -0.89 -9.88
C THR A 31 -10.60 -1.15 -8.97
N GLY A 32 -9.87 -2.22 -9.27
CA GLY A 32 -8.58 -2.54 -8.67
C GLY A 32 -7.46 -2.42 -9.70
N SER A 33 -6.26 -2.88 -9.33
CA SER A 33 -5.09 -2.87 -10.23
C SER A 33 -5.19 -3.90 -11.37
N TRP A 34 -5.98 -4.97 -11.16
CA TRP A 34 -6.02 -6.13 -12.05
C TRP A 34 -7.43 -6.55 -12.46
N ALA A 35 -8.45 -5.85 -11.95
CA ALA A 35 -9.83 -6.20 -12.22
C ALA A 35 -10.74 -4.99 -12.08
N SER A 36 -11.85 -5.02 -12.81
CA SER A 36 -12.91 -4.03 -12.74
C SER A 36 -14.23 -4.71 -12.42
N VAL A 37 -14.98 -4.17 -11.46
CA VAL A 37 -16.20 -4.76 -10.92
C VAL A 37 -17.40 -3.91 -11.32
N TYR A 38 -18.40 -4.58 -11.89
CA TYR A 38 -19.63 -3.98 -12.38
C TYR A 38 -20.85 -4.64 -11.75
N GLU A 39 -21.96 -3.89 -11.66
CA GLU A 39 -23.26 -4.48 -11.39
C GLU A 39 -23.77 -5.18 -12.64
N GLY A 40 -24.10 -6.46 -12.51
CA GLY A 40 -24.74 -7.26 -13.55
C GLY A 40 -26.23 -7.45 -13.25
N ARG A 41 -27.05 -7.42 -14.31
CA ARG A 41 -28.46 -7.80 -14.29
C ARG A 41 -28.66 -9.05 -15.11
N ARG A 42 -29.35 -10.04 -14.55
CA ARG A 42 -29.72 -11.26 -15.29
C ARG A 42 -30.66 -10.91 -16.45
N VAL A 43 -30.38 -11.46 -17.63
CA VAL A 43 -31.16 -11.33 -18.86
C VAL A 43 -31.39 -12.71 -19.48
N GLY A 44 -32.49 -12.91 -20.20
CA GLY A 44 -32.87 -14.22 -20.77
C GLY A 44 -34.05 -14.89 -20.04
N ASP A 45 -34.70 -15.84 -20.71
CA ASP A 45 -35.83 -16.59 -20.15
C ASP A 45 -35.32 -17.68 -19.19
N ARG A 46 -35.99 -17.87 -18.04
CA ARG A 46 -35.51 -18.82 -17.00
C ARG A 46 -35.47 -20.27 -17.47
N ASP A 47 -36.27 -20.60 -18.48
CA ASP A 47 -36.37 -21.93 -19.08
C ASP A 47 -35.29 -22.19 -20.15
N THR A 48 -34.60 -21.16 -20.64
CA THR A 48 -33.55 -21.27 -21.67
C THR A 48 -32.16 -20.87 -21.18
N SER A 49 -32.02 -20.43 -19.92
CA SER A 49 -30.74 -19.98 -19.38
C SER A 49 -29.88 -21.16 -18.92
N ASP A 50 -28.59 -21.15 -19.26
CA ASP A 50 -27.62 -22.12 -18.70
C ASP A 50 -27.30 -21.84 -17.22
N LEU A 51 -27.81 -20.73 -16.67
CA LEU A 51 -27.69 -20.38 -15.27
C LEU A 51 -28.58 -21.24 -14.35
N PRO A 52 -28.07 -21.69 -13.20
CA PRO A 52 -28.88 -22.35 -12.17
C PRO A 52 -30.13 -21.54 -11.79
N GLY A 53 -31.25 -22.23 -11.53
CA GLY A 53 -32.54 -21.61 -11.25
C GLY A 53 -32.58 -20.72 -10.00
N ASP A 54 -31.64 -20.90 -9.07
CA ASP A 54 -31.51 -20.13 -7.82
C ASP A 54 -30.64 -18.86 -7.96
N MET A 55 -30.16 -18.55 -9.18
CA MET A 55 -29.34 -17.38 -9.42
C MET A 55 -30.09 -16.05 -9.23
N PRO A 56 -29.51 -15.05 -8.54
CA PRO A 56 -30.16 -13.77 -8.27
C PRO A 56 -30.33 -12.91 -9.52
N ASP A 57 -31.30 -11.99 -9.52
CA ASP A 57 -31.54 -11.05 -10.63
C ASP A 57 -30.45 -9.96 -10.76
N ARG A 58 -29.60 -9.84 -9.74
CA ARG A 58 -28.47 -8.91 -9.67
C ARG A 58 -27.24 -9.59 -9.09
N ALA A 59 -26.09 -9.37 -9.71
CA ALA A 59 -24.80 -9.88 -9.26
C ALA A 59 -23.71 -8.80 -9.39
N ALA A 60 -22.56 -9.04 -8.80
CA ALA A 60 -21.33 -8.33 -9.12
C ALA A 60 -20.52 -9.14 -10.13
N LEU A 61 -20.06 -8.47 -11.19
CA LEU A 61 -19.27 -9.04 -12.28
C LEU A 61 -17.86 -8.48 -12.18
N LYS A 62 -16.89 -9.30 -11.76
CA LYS A 62 -15.47 -8.92 -11.70
C LYS A 62 -14.79 -9.37 -12.99
N PHE A 63 -14.47 -8.41 -13.84
CA PHE A 63 -13.75 -8.64 -15.10
C PHE A 63 -12.24 -8.58 -14.87
N LEU A 64 -11.53 -9.55 -15.43
CA LEU A 64 -10.08 -9.66 -15.39
C LEU A 64 -9.55 -9.63 -16.85
N PRO A 65 -8.75 -8.62 -17.24
CA PRO A 65 -8.33 -8.42 -18.63
C PRO A 65 -7.30 -9.47 -19.05
N THR A 66 -7.49 -10.12 -20.21
CA THR A 66 -6.59 -11.17 -20.73
C THR A 66 -5.97 -10.84 -22.09
N GLY A 67 -6.50 -9.87 -22.84
CA GLY A 67 -6.04 -9.56 -24.20
C GLY A 67 -4.90 -8.55 -24.29
N THR A 68 -4.78 -7.63 -23.33
CA THR A 68 -3.89 -6.44 -23.43
C THR A 68 -2.66 -6.50 -22.51
N LEU A 69 -2.47 -7.60 -21.80
CA LEU A 69 -1.40 -7.77 -20.81
C LEU A 69 -0.18 -8.47 -21.41
N SER A 70 1.02 -8.12 -20.91
CA SER A 70 2.23 -8.88 -21.25
C SER A 70 2.14 -10.33 -20.75
N PRO A 71 2.89 -11.29 -21.34
CA PRO A 71 2.87 -12.69 -20.90
C PRO A 71 3.13 -12.87 -19.39
N ARG A 72 3.99 -12.02 -18.80
CA ARG A 72 4.25 -12.06 -17.35
C ARG A 72 3.05 -11.61 -16.52
N GLN A 73 2.37 -10.53 -16.95
CA GLN A 73 1.17 -10.04 -16.29
C GLN A 73 0.01 -11.03 -16.42
N LEU A 74 -0.12 -11.70 -17.57
CA LEU A 74 -1.10 -12.77 -17.77
C LEU A 74 -0.88 -13.95 -16.83
N ASN A 75 0.37 -14.40 -16.67
CA ASN A 75 0.69 -15.47 -15.73
C ASN A 75 0.34 -15.08 -14.29
N HIS A 76 0.64 -13.84 -13.88
CA HIS A 76 0.30 -13.35 -12.55
C HIS A 76 -1.22 -13.27 -12.33
N LEU A 77 -1.95 -12.76 -13.32
CA LEU A 77 -3.41 -12.70 -13.30
C LEU A 77 -4.04 -14.08 -13.22
N ALA A 78 -3.57 -15.02 -14.04
CA ALA A 78 -4.03 -16.41 -14.05
C ALA A 78 -3.78 -17.08 -12.69
N GLU A 79 -2.65 -16.80 -12.05
CA GLU A 79 -2.35 -17.31 -10.70
C GLU A 79 -3.34 -16.75 -9.66
N MET A 80 -3.59 -15.43 -9.66
CA MET A 80 -4.55 -14.81 -8.75
C MET A 80 -5.97 -15.32 -8.96
N ALA A 81 -6.43 -15.42 -10.21
CA ALA A 81 -7.73 -15.98 -10.54
C ALA A 81 -7.85 -17.44 -10.09
N SER A 82 -6.79 -18.23 -10.29
CA SER A 82 -6.74 -19.64 -9.84
C SER A 82 -6.78 -19.77 -8.32
N ARG A 83 -6.17 -18.84 -7.57
CA ARG A 83 -6.24 -18.79 -6.10
C ARG A 83 -7.65 -18.44 -5.64
N GLU A 84 -8.24 -17.40 -6.21
CA GLU A 84 -9.60 -16.94 -5.89
C GLU A 84 -10.64 -18.04 -6.15
N LEU A 85 -10.57 -18.71 -7.30
CA LEU A 85 -11.47 -19.82 -7.62
C LEU A 85 -11.27 -21.04 -6.72
N ARG A 86 -10.03 -21.38 -6.35
CA ARG A 86 -9.77 -22.49 -5.41
C ARG A 86 -10.34 -22.20 -4.03
N ALA A 87 -10.13 -21.00 -3.51
CA ALA A 87 -10.70 -20.55 -2.24
C ALA A 87 -12.22 -20.67 -2.28
N HIS A 88 -12.89 -20.08 -3.27
CA HIS A 88 -14.35 -20.10 -3.39
C HIS A 88 -14.95 -21.50 -3.56
N ARG A 89 -14.22 -22.44 -4.17
CA ARG A 89 -14.71 -23.82 -4.32
C ARG A 89 -14.66 -24.62 -3.02
N ARG A 90 -13.69 -24.35 -2.14
CA ARG A 90 -13.50 -25.08 -0.88
C ARG A 90 -14.16 -24.42 0.32
N LEU A 91 -14.31 -23.09 0.29
CA LEU A 91 -14.77 -22.30 1.43
C LEU A 91 -16.20 -21.82 1.20
N ARG A 92 -17.09 -22.13 2.14
CA ARG A 92 -18.49 -21.70 2.11
C ARG A 92 -18.95 -21.30 3.51
N HIS A 93 -19.15 -20.01 3.70
CA HIS A 93 -19.56 -19.45 4.99
C HIS A 93 -20.32 -18.14 4.79
N HIS A 94 -21.28 -17.84 5.68
CA HIS A 94 -22.13 -16.66 5.55
C HIS A 94 -21.39 -15.30 5.66
N ARG A 95 -20.15 -15.32 6.17
CA ARG A 95 -19.22 -14.17 6.26
C ARG A 95 -18.19 -14.13 5.13
N LEU A 96 -18.30 -14.97 4.12
CA LEU A 96 -17.46 -14.90 2.91
C LEU A 96 -18.35 -14.57 1.72
N ILE A 97 -17.87 -13.74 0.80
CA ILE A 97 -18.66 -13.35 -0.37
C ILE A 97 -18.96 -14.60 -1.21
N ARG A 98 -20.22 -14.77 -1.60
CA ARG A 98 -20.64 -15.94 -2.35
C ARG A 98 -20.18 -15.83 -3.80
N PHE A 99 -19.42 -16.82 -4.25
CA PHE A 99 -19.15 -17.05 -5.65
C PHE A 99 -20.31 -17.80 -6.30
N HIS A 100 -20.66 -17.41 -7.53
CA HIS A 100 -21.69 -18.07 -8.31
C HIS A 100 -21.10 -18.93 -9.43
N HIS A 101 -20.42 -18.33 -10.39
CA HIS A 101 -19.79 -19.02 -11.52
C HIS A 101 -18.78 -18.10 -12.23
N THR A 102 -18.11 -18.61 -13.25
CA THR A 102 -17.21 -17.86 -14.13
C THR A 102 -17.71 -17.85 -15.56
N LEU A 103 -17.36 -16.81 -16.31
CA LEU A 103 -17.54 -16.71 -17.76
C LEU A 103 -16.21 -16.31 -18.40
N VAL A 104 -16.09 -16.54 -19.71
CA VAL A 104 -15.03 -16.01 -20.55
C VAL A 104 -15.71 -15.20 -21.63
N VAL A 105 -15.25 -13.97 -21.87
CA VAL A 105 -15.74 -13.14 -22.95
C VAL A 105 -15.19 -13.68 -24.28
N ASP A 106 -16.06 -13.84 -25.27
CA ASP A 106 -15.73 -14.16 -26.66
C ASP A 106 -16.38 -13.07 -27.50
N ASP A 107 -15.59 -12.04 -27.83
CA ASP A 107 -16.06 -10.84 -28.52
C ASP A 107 -14.93 -10.25 -29.38
N PRO A 108 -14.68 -10.84 -30.57
CA PRO A 108 -13.62 -10.39 -31.46
C PRO A 108 -13.76 -8.93 -31.91
N ASP A 109 -14.96 -8.36 -31.84
CA ASP A 109 -15.25 -6.96 -32.20
C ASP A 109 -14.84 -5.98 -31.09
N HIS A 110 -14.60 -6.47 -29.86
CA HIS A 110 -14.08 -5.71 -28.73
C HIS A 110 -12.78 -6.34 -28.18
N PRO A 111 -11.63 -6.18 -28.87
CA PRO A 111 -10.37 -6.86 -28.53
C PRO A 111 -9.85 -6.62 -27.10
N GLU A 112 -10.23 -5.51 -26.47
CA GLU A 112 -9.90 -5.21 -25.08
C GLU A 112 -10.68 -6.07 -24.08
N LEU A 113 -11.89 -6.50 -24.43
CA LEU A 113 -12.74 -7.39 -23.64
C LEU A 113 -12.55 -8.85 -24.04
N ASP A 114 -12.13 -9.11 -25.27
CA ASP A 114 -12.00 -10.46 -25.79
C ASP A 114 -11.07 -11.34 -24.94
N GLY A 115 -11.54 -12.55 -24.64
CA GLY A 115 -10.92 -13.51 -23.74
C GLY A 115 -11.01 -13.19 -22.26
N ALA A 116 -11.55 -12.02 -21.85
CA ALA A 116 -11.53 -11.59 -20.45
C ALA A 116 -12.26 -12.61 -19.57
N ALA A 117 -11.65 -12.97 -18.44
CA ALA A 117 -12.31 -13.81 -17.45
C ALA A 117 -13.26 -12.97 -16.60
N VAL A 118 -14.47 -13.47 -16.37
CA VAL A 118 -15.48 -12.80 -15.53
C VAL A 118 -15.84 -13.71 -14.37
N ILE A 119 -15.66 -13.21 -13.15
CA ILE A 119 -16.09 -13.88 -11.92
C ILE A 119 -17.43 -13.27 -11.50
N VAL A 120 -18.47 -14.09 -11.48
CA VAL A 120 -19.82 -13.70 -11.04
C VAL A 120 -19.97 -14.02 -9.57
N MET A 121 -20.25 -13.00 -8.77
CA MET A 121 -20.33 -13.08 -7.31
C MET A 121 -21.53 -12.32 -6.77
N GLU A 122 -21.84 -12.55 -5.51
CA GLU A 122 -22.90 -11.87 -4.81
C GLU A 122 -22.66 -10.35 -4.76
N ARG A 123 -23.75 -9.58 -4.87
CA ARG A 123 -23.68 -8.12 -4.93
C ARG A 123 -23.75 -7.47 -3.55
N ALA A 124 -22.70 -6.77 -3.18
CA ALA A 124 -22.66 -5.89 -2.01
C ALA A 124 -23.24 -4.49 -2.31
N ILE A 125 -23.60 -3.74 -1.25
CA ILE A 125 -24.07 -2.36 -1.37
C ILE A 125 -22.97 -1.33 -1.13
N ALA A 126 -21.92 -1.69 -0.38
CA ALA A 126 -20.76 -0.87 -0.09
C ALA A 126 -19.61 -1.75 0.40
N SER A 127 -18.42 -1.17 0.53
CA SER A 127 -17.31 -1.70 1.32
C SER A 127 -17.18 -0.93 2.64
N LEU A 128 -16.42 -1.47 3.60
CA LEU A 128 -16.08 -0.71 4.81
C LEU A 128 -15.16 0.48 4.48
N ALA A 129 -14.42 0.45 3.38
CA ALA A 129 -13.69 1.63 2.89
C ALA A 129 -14.63 2.77 2.50
N ASP A 130 -15.79 2.47 1.89
CA ASP A 130 -16.80 3.48 1.57
C ASP A 130 -17.43 4.07 2.83
N LEU A 131 -17.67 3.24 3.85
CA LEU A 131 -18.17 3.74 5.14
C LEU A 131 -17.15 4.62 5.86
N LEU A 132 -15.86 4.27 5.81
CA LEU A 132 -14.78 5.11 6.34
C LEU A 132 -14.69 6.46 5.62
N ALA A 133 -14.83 6.47 4.29
CA ALA A 133 -14.84 7.71 3.52
C ALA A 133 -16.01 8.62 3.93
N ARG A 134 -17.20 8.04 4.16
CA ARG A 134 -18.40 8.77 4.62
C ARG A 134 -18.31 9.25 6.08
N ALA A 135 -17.47 8.62 6.90
CA ALA A 135 -17.28 9.01 8.30
C ALA A 135 -16.36 10.23 8.48
N GLU A 136 -15.77 10.77 7.40
CA GLU A 136 -14.98 12.02 7.38
C GLU A 136 -13.88 12.09 8.46
N GLY A 137 -13.20 10.96 8.72
CA GLY A 137 -12.12 10.86 9.70
C GLY A 137 -12.59 10.58 11.14
N GLY A 138 -13.89 10.35 11.34
CA GLY A 138 -14.48 9.81 12.55
C GLY A 138 -14.64 8.28 12.54
N PRO A 139 -15.07 7.69 13.67
CA PRO A 139 -15.36 6.27 13.75
C PRO A 139 -16.54 5.88 12.85
N VAL A 140 -16.49 4.66 12.32
CA VAL A 140 -17.59 4.08 11.55
C VAL A 140 -18.73 3.68 12.49
N PRO A 141 -19.98 4.09 12.22
CA PRO A 141 -21.15 3.58 12.96
C PRO A 141 -21.19 2.05 12.92
N ASP A 142 -21.54 1.40 14.03
CA ASP A 142 -21.54 -0.06 14.19
C ASP A 142 -20.17 -0.76 14.07
N ALA A 143 -19.05 -0.03 14.16
CA ALA A 143 -17.70 -0.62 14.05
C ALA A 143 -17.50 -1.90 14.89
N ALA A 144 -17.99 -1.92 16.13
CA ALA A 144 -17.88 -3.10 17.02
C ALA A 144 -18.56 -4.35 16.42
N ARG A 145 -19.76 -4.20 15.84
CA ARG A 145 -20.48 -5.30 15.18
C ARG A 145 -19.71 -5.79 13.95
N TYR A 146 -19.24 -4.87 13.10
CA TYR A 146 -18.44 -5.24 11.94
C TYR A 146 -17.17 -5.99 12.33
N ILE A 147 -16.49 -5.59 13.40
CA ILE A 147 -15.29 -6.29 13.87
C ILE A 147 -15.62 -7.73 14.30
N VAL A 148 -16.74 -7.94 15.02
CA VAL A 148 -17.20 -9.29 15.38
C VAL A 148 -17.44 -10.14 14.12
N GLU A 149 -18.17 -9.62 13.15
CA GLU A 149 -18.50 -10.33 11.91
C GLU A 149 -17.27 -10.62 11.03
N ILE A 150 -16.28 -9.72 11.01
CA ILE A 150 -14.97 -9.97 10.37
C ILE A 150 -14.25 -11.13 11.08
N CYS A 151 -14.24 -11.14 12.42
CA CYS A 151 -13.62 -12.22 13.20
C CYS A 151 -14.30 -13.57 12.93
N GLU A 152 -15.64 -13.61 12.77
CA GLU A 152 -16.36 -14.82 12.38
C GLU A 152 -15.91 -15.37 11.03
N GLY A 153 -15.75 -14.50 10.02
CA GLY A 153 -15.23 -14.90 8.72
C GLY A 153 -13.78 -15.37 8.78
N LEU A 154 -12.94 -14.67 9.54
CA LEU A 154 -11.51 -14.97 9.63
C LEU A 154 -11.24 -16.25 10.44
N ALA A 155 -11.97 -16.47 11.53
CA ALA A 155 -11.91 -17.72 12.29
C ALA A 155 -12.26 -18.91 11.42
N TYR A 156 -13.36 -18.82 10.65
CA TYR A 156 -13.72 -19.86 9.70
C TYR A 156 -12.61 -20.13 8.67
N LEU A 157 -12.01 -19.08 8.08
CA LEU A 157 -10.91 -19.24 7.12
C LEU A 157 -9.71 -19.97 7.75
N HIS A 158 -9.26 -19.49 8.91
CA HIS A 158 -8.10 -20.02 9.61
C HIS A 158 -8.33 -21.47 10.07
N ASP A 159 -9.52 -21.80 10.58
CA ASP A 159 -9.89 -23.15 11.00
C ASP A 159 -9.95 -24.15 9.84
N ASN A 160 -10.23 -23.66 8.62
CA ASN A 160 -10.20 -24.47 7.40
C ASN A 160 -8.81 -24.51 6.73
N GLY A 161 -7.78 -23.95 7.37
CA GLY A 161 -6.41 -23.97 6.88
C GLY A 161 -6.13 -22.94 5.79
N TRP A 162 -6.83 -21.81 5.76
CA TRP A 162 -6.64 -20.76 4.76
C TRP A 162 -6.20 -19.44 5.39
N ILE A 163 -5.32 -18.73 4.69
CA ILE A 163 -4.94 -17.35 4.95
C ILE A 163 -5.64 -16.44 3.92
N HIS A 164 -6.15 -15.30 4.37
CA HIS A 164 -6.74 -14.30 3.48
C HIS A 164 -5.66 -13.52 2.70
N GLY A 165 -4.64 -12.99 3.39
CA GLY A 165 -3.44 -12.41 2.79
C GLY A 165 -3.52 -10.93 2.41
N ASP A 166 -4.73 -10.40 2.18
CA ASP A 166 -4.97 -8.96 1.90
C ASP A 166 -6.20 -8.39 2.63
N LEU A 167 -6.34 -8.68 3.93
CA LEU A 167 -7.45 -8.16 4.72
C LEU A 167 -7.33 -6.63 4.89
N LYS A 168 -8.37 -5.89 4.46
CA LYS A 168 -8.46 -4.42 4.54
C LYS A 168 -9.92 -3.98 4.37
N PRO A 169 -10.29 -2.74 4.73
CA PRO A 169 -11.68 -2.27 4.62
C PRO A 169 -12.30 -2.35 3.22
N SER A 170 -11.51 -2.21 2.14
CA SER A 170 -12.06 -2.34 0.77
C SER A 170 -12.42 -3.79 0.42
N ASN A 171 -11.89 -4.77 1.15
CA ASN A 171 -12.11 -6.20 0.95
C ASN A 171 -13.09 -6.78 2.00
N VAL A 172 -13.74 -5.90 2.78
CA VAL A 172 -14.86 -6.25 3.66
C VAL A 172 -16.10 -5.56 3.14
N LEU A 173 -17.02 -6.34 2.60
CA LEU A 173 -18.19 -5.87 1.87
C LEU A 173 -19.42 -5.85 2.77
N VAL A 174 -20.16 -4.74 2.73
CA VAL A 174 -21.45 -4.56 3.42
C VAL A 174 -22.56 -5.03 2.50
N MET A 175 -23.39 -5.93 3.03
CA MET A 175 -24.46 -6.60 2.32
C MET A 175 -25.80 -5.88 2.51
N PRO A 176 -26.83 -6.15 1.67
CA PRO A 176 -28.14 -5.51 1.79
C PRO A 176 -28.83 -5.69 3.15
N ASP A 177 -28.53 -6.76 3.88
CA ASP A 177 -29.04 -7.03 5.22
C ASP A 177 -28.23 -6.32 6.34
N GLY A 178 -27.23 -5.51 5.98
CA GLY A 178 -26.36 -4.79 6.89
C GLY A 178 -25.19 -5.63 7.46
N SER A 179 -25.13 -6.92 7.12
CA SER A 179 -24.00 -7.77 7.51
C SER A 179 -22.76 -7.53 6.66
N VAL A 180 -21.61 -8.03 7.09
CA VAL A 180 -20.36 -8.00 6.31
C VAL A 180 -19.89 -9.36 5.84
N ARG A 181 -19.22 -9.36 4.69
CA ARG A 181 -18.58 -10.52 4.07
C ARG A 181 -17.16 -10.19 3.64
N LEU A 182 -16.21 -11.08 3.94
CA LEU A 182 -14.85 -11.02 3.42
C LEU A 182 -14.85 -11.35 1.92
N ALA A 183 -14.09 -10.59 1.14
CA ALA A 183 -14.03 -10.70 -0.31
C ALA A 183 -12.59 -10.56 -0.82
N ASP A 184 -12.42 -10.82 -2.12
CA ASP A 184 -11.16 -10.70 -2.84
C ASP A 184 -10.07 -11.67 -2.34
N PHE A 185 -10.26 -12.95 -2.67
CA PHE A 185 -9.35 -14.05 -2.34
C PHE A 185 -8.21 -14.21 -3.37
N GLY A 186 -7.90 -13.18 -4.17
CA GLY A 186 -6.84 -13.23 -5.19
C GLY A 186 -5.45 -13.50 -4.60
N LEU A 187 -5.24 -13.13 -3.33
CA LEU A 187 -4.04 -13.45 -2.56
C LEU A 187 -4.25 -14.57 -1.54
N ALA A 188 -5.43 -15.19 -1.45
CA ALA A 188 -5.67 -16.25 -0.48
C ALA A 188 -4.79 -17.48 -0.76
N ALA A 189 -4.38 -18.16 0.30
CA ALA A 189 -3.54 -19.33 0.20
C ALA A 189 -3.89 -20.37 1.27
N GLU A 190 -3.82 -21.64 0.87
CA GLU A 190 -3.91 -22.78 1.77
C GLU A 190 -2.61 -22.92 2.56
N LEU A 191 -2.72 -23.21 3.84
CA LEU A 191 -1.60 -23.48 4.73
C LEU A 191 -0.95 -24.81 4.35
N ASP A 192 0.38 -24.78 4.28
CA ASP A 192 1.23 -25.97 4.26
C ASP A 192 1.98 -26.04 5.59
N GLY A 193 1.40 -26.80 6.53
CA GLY A 193 1.86 -26.83 7.92
C GLY A 193 1.50 -25.54 8.67
N THR A 194 2.51 -24.71 8.97
CA THR A 194 2.33 -23.48 9.79
C THR A 194 2.34 -22.19 8.97
N HIS A 195 2.58 -22.27 7.67
CA HIS A 195 2.62 -21.11 6.79
C HIS A 195 2.09 -21.44 5.39
N ALA A 196 1.74 -20.41 4.64
CA ALA A 196 1.48 -20.49 3.20
C ALA A 196 2.51 -19.65 2.44
N TYR A 197 2.59 -19.83 1.12
CA TYR A 197 3.39 -18.97 0.26
C TYR A 197 2.50 -18.09 -0.62
N LEU A 198 2.75 -16.78 -0.54
CA LEU A 198 2.07 -15.76 -1.32
C LEU A 198 3.08 -14.97 -2.17
N PRO A 199 2.69 -14.50 -3.36
CA PRO A 199 3.52 -13.62 -4.16
C PRO A 199 3.87 -12.33 -3.39
N PRO A 200 5.01 -11.70 -3.69
CA PRO A 200 5.34 -10.40 -3.11
C PRO A 200 4.28 -9.38 -3.52
N GLY A 201 3.71 -8.67 -2.56
CA GLY A 201 2.61 -7.73 -2.81
C GLY A 201 1.59 -7.65 -1.68
N GLY A 202 0.43 -7.06 -1.98
CA GLY A 202 -0.62 -6.76 -1.01
C GLY A 202 -0.59 -5.30 -0.54
N SER A 203 -1.49 -4.97 0.38
CA SER A 203 -1.74 -3.58 0.76
C SER A 203 -0.80 -3.13 1.86
N PHE A 204 0.28 -2.42 1.50
CA PHE A 204 1.35 -2.01 2.43
C PHE A 204 0.86 -1.37 3.73
N GLY A 205 -0.21 -0.57 3.69
CA GLY A 205 -0.77 0.08 4.88
C GLY A 205 -1.37 -0.87 5.94
N TYR A 206 -1.67 -2.11 5.58
CA TYR A 206 -2.21 -3.17 6.45
C TYR A 206 -1.23 -4.33 6.63
N MET A 207 -0.05 -4.24 6.01
CA MET A 207 0.95 -5.29 5.99
C MET A 207 1.61 -5.44 7.36
N ALA A 208 1.68 -6.66 7.87
CA ALA A 208 2.37 -6.97 9.11
C ALA A 208 3.89 -6.75 8.98
N PRO A 209 4.57 -6.22 10.02
CA PRO A 209 5.97 -5.81 9.95
C PRO A 209 6.90 -6.98 9.62
N GLU A 210 6.62 -8.19 10.12
CA GLU A 210 7.42 -9.39 9.86
C GLU A 210 7.45 -9.76 8.37
N ARG A 211 6.45 -9.35 7.58
CA ARG A 211 6.42 -9.63 6.13
C ARG A 211 7.54 -8.96 5.37
N TRP A 212 8.04 -7.82 5.85
CA TRP A 212 9.18 -7.14 5.24
C TRP A 212 10.49 -7.88 5.50
N GLU A 213 10.52 -8.74 6.51
CA GLU A 213 11.67 -9.56 6.87
C GLU A 213 11.63 -10.94 6.22
N GLU A 214 10.46 -11.43 5.80
CA GLU A 214 10.34 -12.74 5.16
C GLU A 214 11.05 -12.77 3.79
N PRO A 215 11.92 -13.78 3.54
CA PRO A 215 12.64 -13.90 2.27
C PRO A 215 11.65 -14.18 1.14
N LEU A 216 11.86 -13.55 -0.01
CA LEU A 216 11.22 -13.97 -1.26
C LEU A 216 11.91 -15.24 -1.76
N THR A 217 11.18 -16.33 -1.83
CA THR A 217 11.62 -17.62 -2.39
C THR A 217 11.00 -17.85 -3.76
N GLU A 218 11.41 -18.91 -4.46
CA GLU A 218 10.76 -19.34 -5.71
C GLU A 218 9.27 -19.69 -5.55
N HIS A 219 8.85 -20.05 -4.33
CA HIS A 219 7.46 -20.32 -4.00
C HIS A 219 6.69 -19.07 -3.55
N GLY A 220 7.39 -17.95 -3.29
CA GLY A 220 6.83 -16.71 -2.73
C GLY A 220 7.38 -16.38 -1.34
N THR A 221 6.68 -15.50 -0.62
CA THR A 221 6.97 -15.11 0.77
C THR A 221 6.12 -15.92 1.74
N ARG A 222 6.70 -16.28 2.89
CA ARG A 222 5.97 -17.03 3.92
C ARG A 222 4.94 -16.13 4.60
N PHE A 223 3.80 -16.72 4.88
CA PHE A 223 2.67 -16.08 5.53
C PHE A 223 2.08 -16.97 6.58
N ARG A 224 1.65 -16.38 7.68
CA ARG A 224 0.99 -17.09 8.78
C ARG A 224 -0.35 -16.44 9.04
N THR A 225 -1.25 -17.16 9.71
CA THR A 225 -2.54 -16.61 10.18
C THR A 225 -2.36 -15.35 11.02
N ALA A 226 -1.27 -15.26 11.79
CA ALA A 226 -0.88 -14.08 12.56
C ALA A 226 -0.72 -12.79 11.71
N SER A 227 -0.41 -12.91 10.42
CA SER A 227 -0.34 -11.75 9.51
C SER A 227 -1.72 -11.20 9.16
N ASP A 228 -2.75 -12.07 9.04
CA ASP A 228 -4.13 -11.63 8.93
C ASP A 228 -4.63 -10.99 10.23
N ILE A 229 -4.18 -11.49 11.40
CA ILE A 229 -4.52 -10.90 12.71
C ILE A 229 -4.00 -9.47 12.84
N TRP A 230 -2.79 -9.20 12.34
CA TRP A 230 -2.28 -7.83 12.27
C TRP A 230 -3.16 -6.94 11.38
N ALA A 231 -3.48 -7.42 10.18
CA ALA A 231 -4.32 -6.69 9.23
C ALA A 231 -5.75 -6.43 9.79
N LEU A 232 -6.27 -7.37 10.56
CA LEU A 232 -7.50 -7.23 11.35
C LEU A 232 -7.35 -6.13 12.40
N GLY A 233 -6.24 -6.10 13.16
CA GLY A 233 -5.95 -5.05 14.13
C GLY A 233 -5.90 -3.65 13.50
N VAL A 234 -5.24 -3.51 12.34
CA VAL A 234 -5.19 -2.25 11.58
C VAL A 234 -6.58 -1.83 11.11
N THR A 235 -7.35 -2.78 10.55
CA THR A 235 -8.72 -2.55 10.07
C THR A 235 -9.64 -2.13 11.22
N ALA A 236 -9.63 -2.86 12.33
CA ALA A 236 -10.46 -2.57 13.51
C ALA A 236 -10.10 -1.21 14.14
N TYR A 237 -8.80 -0.89 14.25
CA TYR A 237 -8.36 0.42 14.73
C TYR A 237 -8.95 1.53 13.84
N GLN A 238 -8.90 1.34 12.53
CA GLN A 238 -9.40 2.32 11.57
C GLN A 238 -10.92 2.49 11.66
N LEU A 239 -11.68 1.41 11.81
CA LEU A 239 -13.13 1.47 12.02
C LEU A 239 -13.51 2.18 13.32
N LEU A 240 -12.77 1.93 14.41
CA LEU A 240 -13.06 2.50 15.73
C LEU A 240 -12.57 3.95 15.90
N SER A 241 -11.71 4.45 15.02
CA SER A 241 -11.10 5.77 15.17
C SER A 241 -11.24 6.71 13.98
N GLY A 242 -11.51 6.17 12.79
CA GLY A 242 -11.42 6.89 11.52
C GLY A 242 -9.99 7.10 11.01
N ARG A 243 -8.97 6.61 11.72
CA ARG A 243 -7.55 6.92 11.47
C ARG A 243 -6.71 5.65 11.35
N MET A 244 -5.55 5.74 10.71
CA MET A 244 -4.59 4.63 10.71
C MET A 244 -3.85 4.56 12.06
N PRO A 245 -3.58 3.36 12.62
CA PRO A 245 -2.76 3.23 13.83
C PRO A 245 -1.33 3.73 13.62
N PHE A 246 -0.81 3.56 12.40
CA PHE A 246 0.50 4.01 11.98
C PHE A 246 0.32 5.05 10.86
N PRO A 247 0.31 6.35 11.17
CA PRO A 247 0.01 7.40 10.20
C PRO A 247 1.16 7.58 9.18
N GLY A 248 0.82 8.01 7.98
CA GLY A 248 1.79 8.26 6.91
C GLY A 248 1.10 8.73 5.63
N ALA A 249 1.80 9.58 4.89
CA ALA A 249 1.30 10.19 3.65
C ALA A 249 1.09 9.19 2.50
N SER A 250 1.70 7.99 2.59
CA SER A 250 1.54 6.91 1.62
C SER A 250 1.41 5.54 2.32
N PRO A 251 0.86 4.51 1.64
CA PRO A 251 0.82 3.15 2.19
C PRO A 251 2.19 2.61 2.62
N ARG A 252 3.26 2.93 1.88
CA ARG A 252 4.63 2.56 2.25
C ARG A 252 5.14 3.31 3.47
N ALA A 253 4.81 4.59 3.61
CA ALA A 253 5.15 5.36 4.81
C ALA A 253 4.47 4.78 6.07
N ARG A 254 3.22 4.33 5.94
CA ARG A 254 2.49 3.65 7.03
C ARG A 254 3.15 2.32 7.41
N ALA A 255 3.55 1.53 6.41
CA ALA A 255 4.30 0.30 6.63
C ALA A 255 5.64 0.56 7.34
N ALA A 256 6.35 1.61 6.97
CA ALA A 256 7.59 2.01 7.63
C ALA A 256 7.37 2.41 9.10
N GLN A 257 6.28 3.12 9.42
CA GLN A 257 5.94 3.43 10.81
C GLN A 257 5.54 2.19 11.61
N ALA A 258 4.81 1.24 11.01
CA ALA A 258 4.54 -0.06 11.61
C ALA A 258 5.84 -0.82 11.94
N ALA A 259 6.83 -0.80 11.05
CA ALA A 259 8.13 -1.41 11.29
C ALA A 259 8.91 -0.71 12.42
N ARG A 260 8.87 0.63 12.51
CA ARG A 260 9.48 1.37 13.62
C ARG A 260 8.83 1.04 14.96
N TYR A 261 7.50 0.99 15.01
CA TYR A 261 6.77 0.54 16.18
C TYR A 261 7.18 -0.89 16.58
N ALA A 262 7.29 -1.81 15.62
CA ALA A 262 7.71 -3.18 15.90
C ALA A 262 9.15 -3.28 16.44
N ALA A 263 10.03 -2.37 16.01
CA ALA A 263 11.40 -2.24 16.51
C ALA A 263 11.52 -1.49 17.86
N GLY A 264 10.40 -1.02 18.43
CA GLY A 264 10.38 -0.26 19.70
C GLY A 264 10.71 1.23 19.55
N ASP A 265 10.75 1.76 18.32
CA ASP A 265 10.99 3.18 18.01
C ASP A 265 9.67 3.93 17.66
N GLY A 266 8.59 3.55 18.34
CA GLY A 266 7.28 4.18 18.18
C GLY A 266 6.23 3.64 19.14
N ASP A 267 5.20 4.44 19.39
CA ASP A 267 4.10 4.11 20.29
C ASP A 267 2.80 3.82 19.52
N LEU A 268 2.00 2.87 20.01
CA LEU A 268 0.62 2.68 19.58
C LEU A 268 -0.29 3.62 20.39
N LEU A 269 -0.75 4.70 19.76
CA LEU A 269 -1.59 5.70 20.40
C LEU A 269 -3.07 5.43 20.13
N PHE A 270 -3.93 5.64 21.12
CA PHE A 270 -5.38 5.51 20.99
C PHE A 270 -6.07 6.86 21.16
N PRO A 271 -6.80 7.37 20.16
CA PRO A 271 -7.63 8.56 20.34
C PRO A 271 -8.79 8.27 21.30
N GLU A 272 -9.39 9.31 21.85
CA GLU A 272 -10.52 9.19 22.78
C GLU A 272 -11.73 8.47 22.16
N SER A 273 -11.86 8.51 20.83
CA SER A 273 -12.90 7.79 20.09
C SER A 273 -12.80 6.27 20.21
N VAL A 274 -11.60 5.71 20.49
CA VAL A 274 -11.44 4.26 20.67
C VAL A 274 -11.90 3.86 22.07
N PRO A 275 -12.97 3.04 22.19
CA PRO A 275 -13.50 2.66 23.50
C PRO A 275 -12.45 1.87 24.31
N PRO A 276 -12.32 2.11 25.62
CA PRO A 276 -11.29 1.45 26.44
C PRO A 276 -11.32 -0.09 26.36
N GLY A 277 -12.51 -0.70 26.27
CA GLY A 277 -12.66 -2.16 26.11
C GLY A 277 -12.08 -2.75 24.81
N TRP A 278 -11.70 -1.92 23.85
CA TRP A 278 -11.07 -2.33 22.60
C TRP A 278 -9.55 -2.11 22.58
N ARG A 279 -8.98 -1.35 23.51
CA ARG A 279 -7.55 -0.98 23.48
C ARG A 279 -6.62 -2.18 23.70
N GLU A 280 -6.97 -3.04 24.64
CA GLU A 280 -6.23 -4.29 24.88
C GLU A 280 -6.37 -5.25 23.69
N TRP A 281 -7.59 -5.40 23.16
CA TRP A 281 -7.85 -6.21 21.96
C TRP A 281 -7.02 -5.76 20.76
N LEU A 282 -6.95 -4.43 20.52
CA LEU A 282 -6.15 -3.85 19.44
C LEU A 282 -4.64 -4.01 19.69
N THR A 283 -4.18 -3.82 20.93
CA THR A 283 -2.78 -4.03 21.31
C THR A 283 -2.33 -5.46 21.03
N ASP A 284 -3.16 -6.45 21.33
CA ASP A 284 -2.83 -7.86 21.11
C ASP A 284 -2.82 -8.22 19.61
N CYS A 285 -3.76 -7.68 18.82
CA CYS A 285 -3.75 -7.86 17.37
C CYS A 285 -2.50 -7.23 16.73
N LEU A 286 -2.09 -6.07 17.23
CA LEU A 286 -0.95 -5.30 16.75
C LEU A 286 0.35 -5.63 17.51
N ALA A 287 0.44 -6.79 18.18
CA ALA A 287 1.68 -7.18 18.84
C ALA A 287 2.84 -7.30 17.82
N PRO A 288 4.01 -6.68 18.09
CA PRO A 288 5.17 -6.76 17.18
C PRO A 288 5.59 -8.19 16.86
N ASP A 289 5.59 -9.06 17.88
CA ASP A 289 5.91 -10.47 17.73
C ASP A 289 4.67 -11.24 17.25
N PRO A 290 4.71 -11.88 16.07
CA PRO A 290 3.59 -12.66 15.54
C PRO A 290 3.14 -13.79 16.46
N ALA A 291 4.04 -14.37 17.26
CA ALA A 291 3.71 -15.45 18.19
C ALA A 291 2.88 -14.99 19.39
N ARG A 292 2.86 -13.69 19.67
CA ARG A 292 2.03 -13.08 20.74
C ARG A 292 0.64 -12.68 20.27
N ARG A 293 0.35 -12.78 18.97
CA ARG A 293 -0.97 -12.45 18.41
C ARG A 293 -1.93 -13.61 18.66
N PRO A 294 -3.10 -13.39 19.29
CA PRO A 294 -4.06 -14.46 19.52
C PRO A 294 -4.69 -14.95 18.21
N GLY A 295 -5.19 -16.19 18.21
CA GLY A 295 -5.91 -16.75 17.06
C GLY A 295 -7.26 -16.06 16.82
N ALA A 296 -7.76 -16.13 15.58
CA ALA A 296 -9.01 -15.47 15.18
C ALA A 296 -10.23 -15.93 16.01
N ALA A 297 -10.32 -17.21 16.36
CA ALA A 297 -11.40 -17.74 17.22
C ALA A 297 -11.36 -17.15 18.65
N GLU A 298 -10.17 -16.96 19.23
CA GLU A 298 -10.05 -16.32 20.54
C GLU A 298 -10.43 -14.84 20.47
N LEU A 299 -9.97 -14.13 19.42
CA LEU A 299 -10.29 -12.73 19.20
C LEU A 299 -11.79 -12.51 18.98
N LEU A 300 -12.49 -13.45 18.34
CA LEU A 300 -13.94 -13.42 18.17
C LEU A 300 -14.66 -13.38 19.53
N GLU A 301 -14.32 -14.27 20.46
CA GLU A 301 -14.97 -14.30 21.78
C GLU A 301 -14.63 -13.09 22.65
N ARG A 302 -13.43 -12.52 22.47
CA ARG A 302 -13.07 -11.25 23.09
C ARG A 302 -13.84 -10.08 22.49
N ALA A 303 -13.98 -10.03 21.16
CA ALA A 303 -14.73 -9.00 20.43
C ALA A 303 -16.22 -9.00 20.82
N ARG A 304 -16.85 -10.18 20.93
CA ARG A 304 -18.25 -10.32 21.39
C ARG A 304 -18.46 -9.73 22.77
N ARG A 305 -17.52 -9.97 23.71
CA ARG A 305 -17.57 -9.38 25.06
C ARG A 305 -17.40 -7.86 25.03
N SER A 306 -16.44 -7.34 24.27
CA SER A 306 -16.21 -5.89 24.13
C SER A 306 -17.36 -5.17 23.41
N ALA A 307 -18.09 -5.86 22.53
CA ALA A 307 -19.27 -5.32 21.86
C ALA A 307 -20.53 -5.32 22.74
N ALA A 308 -20.65 -6.29 23.67
CA ALA A 308 -21.83 -6.43 24.54
C ALA A 308 -21.85 -5.49 25.75
N ASP A 309 -20.70 -4.95 26.17
CA ASP A 309 -20.59 -4.10 27.37
C ASP A 309 -19.80 -2.81 27.07
N PRO A 310 -20.44 -1.80 26.45
CA PRO A 310 -19.83 -0.50 26.18
C PRO A 310 -19.55 0.32 27.45
N ASP A 311 -20.20 0.01 28.59
CA ASP A 311 -20.17 0.83 29.81
C ASP A 311 -19.16 0.36 30.87
N ARG A 312 -18.76 -0.93 30.92
CA ARG A 312 -17.61 -1.35 31.77
C ARG A 312 -16.31 -0.64 31.42
N ALA A 313 -16.20 -0.15 30.19
CA ALA A 313 -15.06 0.62 29.69
C ALA A 313 -14.91 2.00 30.38
N GLN A 314 -15.94 2.50 31.09
CA GLN A 314 -15.92 3.80 31.78
C GLN A 314 -15.49 3.73 33.26
N ALA A 315 -15.14 2.56 33.80
CA ALA A 315 -14.68 2.44 35.18
C ALA A 315 -13.27 3.06 35.38
N ARG A 316 -13.23 4.36 35.65
CA ARG A 316 -12.02 5.17 35.92
C ARG A 316 -11.21 4.63 37.11
N PRO A 317 -9.86 4.62 37.06
CA PRO A 317 -9.06 4.72 38.28
C PRO A 317 -9.12 6.16 38.81
N ARG A 318 -9.49 6.33 40.08
CA ARG A 318 -9.57 7.64 40.76
C ARG A 318 -8.19 8.33 40.79
N PRO A 319 -8.05 9.60 40.35
CA PRO A 319 -6.82 10.34 40.57
C PRO A 319 -6.76 10.84 42.03
N ARG A 320 -5.61 10.62 42.68
CA ARG A 320 -5.28 11.25 43.97
C ARG A 320 -5.17 12.76 43.79
N ARG A 321 -5.96 13.49 44.57
CA ARG A 321 -6.04 14.94 44.69
C ARG A 321 -4.64 15.55 44.90
N ARG A 322 -4.12 16.31 43.92
CA ARG A 322 -3.07 17.32 44.17
C ARG A 322 -3.68 18.69 43.96
N GLN A 323 -3.55 19.52 44.99
CA GLN A 323 -4.15 20.85 45.12
C GLN A 323 -3.58 21.79 44.05
N ALA A 324 -4.49 22.52 43.38
CA ALA A 324 -4.15 23.63 42.51
C ALA A 324 -3.88 24.88 43.37
N LEU A 325 -2.82 25.61 43.03
CA LEU A 325 -2.64 27.01 43.42
C LEU A 325 -2.65 27.84 42.14
N SER A 326 -3.76 28.55 41.98
CA SER A 326 -4.07 29.56 40.99
C SER A 326 -3.21 30.81 41.17
N ARG A 327 -2.70 31.37 40.07
CA ARG A 327 -2.45 32.81 39.93
C ARG A 327 -2.86 33.29 38.55
N THR A 328 -3.97 34.01 38.53
CA THR A 328 -4.45 34.92 37.50
C THR A 328 -3.56 36.15 37.39
N LEU A 329 -3.42 36.72 36.19
CA LEU A 329 -3.51 38.17 36.00
C LEU A 329 -4.08 38.51 34.60
N ALA A 330 -5.18 39.27 34.63
CA ALA A 330 -5.84 40.06 33.58
C ALA A 330 -4.98 41.30 33.22
N LEU A 331 -5.18 42.16 32.21
CA LEU A 331 -6.13 42.46 31.12
C LEU A 331 -5.58 43.74 30.42
N ALA A 332 -5.80 43.94 29.11
CA ALA A 332 -6.23 45.20 28.44
C ALA A 332 -5.86 45.18 26.94
N LEU A 333 -6.80 45.06 26.00
CA LEU A 333 -7.72 46.06 25.40
C LEU A 333 -7.10 47.00 24.35
N GLY A 334 -7.57 46.83 23.10
CA GLY A 334 -7.93 47.94 22.20
C GLY A 334 -6.95 48.29 21.07
N VAL A 335 -7.36 48.03 19.82
CA VAL A 335 -7.82 49.04 18.83
C VAL A 335 -7.81 48.41 17.43
N ALA A 336 -8.96 48.50 16.76
CA ALA A 336 -9.15 48.16 15.36
C ALA A 336 -8.54 49.24 14.46
N LEU A 337 -7.91 48.82 13.35
CA LEU A 337 -7.65 49.68 12.19
C LEU A 337 -7.78 48.86 10.92
N LEU A 338 -8.75 49.26 10.09
CA LEU A 338 -8.88 48.90 8.69
C LEU A 338 -7.64 49.39 7.91
N TRP A 339 -7.11 48.55 7.01
CA TRP A 339 -6.21 48.97 5.93
C TRP A 339 -6.70 48.39 4.60
N PRO A 340 -6.56 49.10 3.46
CA PRO A 340 -7.34 48.88 2.26
C PRO A 340 -6.83 47.71 1.41
N ILE A 341 -7.76 47.21 0.60
CA ILE A 341 -7.52 46.28 -0.51
C ILE A 341 -6.62 46.98 -1.53
N THR A 342 -5.36 46.54 -1.65
CA THR A 342 -4.52 46.79 -2.82
C THR A 342 -4.42 45.50 -3.65
N PRO A 343 -4.58 45.58 -4.98
CA PRO A 343 -4.42 44.43 -5.87
C PRO A 343 -2.92 44.17 -6.09
N GLY A 344 -2.49 42.93 -5.89
CA GLY A 344 -1.14 42.47 -6.21
C GLY A 344 -0.26 42.17 -5.01
N ALA A 345 -0.65 41.21 -4.17
CA ALA A 345 0.31 40.50 -3.33
C ALA A 345 1.00 39.40 -4.17
N PRO A 346 2.33 39.20 -4.07
CA PRO A 346 2.95 38.02 -4.64
C PRO A 346 2.30 36.78 -4.01
N ARG A 347 1.87 35.87 -4.88
CA ARG A 347 1.32 34.56 -4.52
C ARG A 347 2.28 33.89 -3.51
N PRO A 348 1.79 33.24 -2.44
CA PRO A 348 2.67 32.38 -1.65
C PRO A 348 3.34 31.39 -2.61
N PRO A 349 4.63 31.06 -2.43
CA PRO A 349 5.26 30.03 -3.25
C PRO A 349 4.39 28.78 -3.17
N GLY A 350 3.97 28.27 -4.33
CA GLY A 350 3.19 27.04 -4.42
C GLY A 350 3.96 25.85 -3.85
N PRO A 351 3.32 24.68 -3.68
CA PRO A 351 4.03 23.49 -3.26
C PRO A 351 5.12 23.18 -4.27
N ASP A 352 6.37 23.05 -3.81
CA ASP A 352 7.49 22.52 -4.60
C ASP A 352 7.00 21.24 -5.30
N LEU A 353 6.84 21.27 -6.63
CA LEU A 353 6.71 20.04 -7.40
C LEU A 353 7.97 19.21 -7.08
N PRO A 354 7.92 17.94 -6.66
CA PRO A 354 9.13 17.25 -6.20
C PRO A 354 10.16 17.01 -7.32
N LEU A 355 9.73 17.06 -8.59
CA LEU A 355 10.55 17.03 -9.80
C LEU A 355 9.91 17.96 -10.84
N ARG A 356 10.73 18.58 -11.68
CA ARG A 356 10.27 19.42 -12.79
C ARG A 356 9.34 18.64 -13.73
N ALA A 357 8.15 19.16 -13.99
CA ALA A 357 7.08 18.41 -14.68
C ALA A 357 7.43 18.03 -16.12
N ASP A 358 8.09 18.93 -16.85
CA ASP A 358 8.57 18.83 -18.25
C ASP A 358 9.91 18.08 -18.40
N SER A 359 10.43 17.48 -17.33
CA SER A 359 11.68 16.72 -17.38
C SER A 359 11.53 15.36 -18.08
N ASP A 360 12.65 14.83 -18.56
CA ASP A 360 12.75 13.53 -19.24
C ASP A 360 12.76 12.32 -18.29
N VAL A 361 12.44 12.51 -17.00
CA VAL A 361 12.32 11.40 -16.04
C VAL A 361 11.16 10.49 -16.44
N PRO A 362 11.39 9.19 -16.70
CA PRO A 362 10.34 8.25 -17.07
C PRO A 362 9.21 8.21 -16.04
N ALA A 363 7.96 8.27 -16.50
CA ALA A 363 6.78 8.36 -15.64
C ALA A 363 6.73 7.22 -14.60
N GLU A 364 7.15 6.01 -14.99
CA GLU A 364 7.18 4.81 -14.16
C GLU A 364 8.18 4.88 -12.98
N TYR A 365 9.22 5.72 -13.05
CA TYR A 365 10.23 5.86 -12.00
C TYR A 365 10.07 7.14 -11.18
N ARG A 366 9.26 8.11 -11.62
CA ARG A 366 9.10 9.39 -10.92
C ARG A 366 8.72 9.21 -9.45
N GLU A 367 7.70 8.40 -9.16
CA GLU A 367 7.30 8.15 -7.77
C GLU A 367 8.39 7.45 -6.96
N ALA A 368 9.11 6.50 -7.58
CA ALA A 368 10.20 5.77 -6.93
C ALA A 368 11.34 6.70 -6.53
N ILE A 369 11.72 7.62 -7.43
CA ILE A 369 12.76 8.62 -7.21
C ILE A 369 12.37 9.59 -6.10
N VAL A 370 11.11 10.04 -6.10
CA VAL A 370 10.59 10.90 -5.03
C VAL A 370 10.59 10.18 -3.68
N ALA A 371 10.14 8.92 -3.65
CA ALA A 371 10.13 8.11 -2.44
C ALA A 371 11.54 7.76 -1.93
N ALA A 372 12.53 7.63 -2.81
CA ALA A 372 13.91 7.35 -2.44
C ALA A 372 14.61 8.54 -1.74
N ALA A 373 14.10 9.76 -1.91
CA ALA A 373 14.55 10.94 -1.18
C ALA A 373 13.93 11.05 0.24
N TYR A 374 13.60 9.91 0.87
CA TYR A 374 12.89 9.85 2.16
C TYR A 374 13.62 10.54 3.32
N CYS A 375 14.93 10.72 3.23
CA CYS A 375 15.74 11.31 4.29
C CYS A 375 15.93 12.83 4.15
N ARG A 376 15.27 13.50 3.19
CA ARG A 376 15.45 14.95 2.93
C ARG A 376 15.32 15.81 4.19
N ASP A 377 14.45 15.44 5.13
CA ASP A 377 14.30 16.16 6.40
C ASP A 377 15.55 16.11 7.29
N LYS A 378 16.35 15.05 7.17
CA LYS A 378 17.61 14.83 7.92
C LYS A 378 18.86 15.19 7.11
N VAL A 379 18.79 15.02 5.79
CA VAL A 379 19.87 15.30 4.83
C VAL A 379 19.26 16.07 3.65
N PRO A 380 19.10 17.40 3.77
CA PRO A 380 18.39 18.24 2.79
C PRO A 380 18.93 18.16 1.37
N GLU A 381 20.20 17.78 1.23
CA GLU A 381 20.87 17.60 -0.05
C GLU A 381 20.31 16.42 -0.86
N VAL A 382 19.77 15.39 -0.20
CA VAL A 382 19.18 14.23 -0.88
C VAL A 382 17.77 14.57 -1.36
N THR A 383 17.71 15.22 -2.52
CA THR A 383 16.44 15.61 -3.15
C THR A 383 16.06 14.63 -4.28
N PRO A 384 14.78 14.58 -4.68
CA PRO A 384 14.38 13.81 -5.85
C PRO A 384 15.13 14.24 -7.11
N ALA A 385 15.36 15.55 -7.28
CA ALA A 385 16.15 16.10 -8.38
C ALA A 385 17.60 15.58 -8.40
N LEU A 386 18.24 15.45 -7.23
CA LEU A 386 19.57 14.87 -7.12
C LEU A 386 19.59 13.40 -7.52
N LEU A 387 18.61 12.63 -7.06
CA LEU A 387 18.50 11.21 -7.40
C LEU A 387 18.20 11.01 -8.89
N ALA A 388 17.33 11.82 -9.49
CA ALA A 388 17.06 11.83 -10.93
C ALA A 388 18.32 12.18 -11.74
N ALA A 389 19.05 13.23 -11.35
CA ALA A 389 20.31 13.63 -11.99
C ALA A 389 21.37 12.53 -11.92
N SER A 390 21.41 11.82 -10.79
CA SER A 390 22.33 10.72 -10.56
C SER A 390 21.99 9.51 -11.43
N LEU A 391 20.72 9.10 -11.51
CA LEU A 391 20.29 8.00 -12.38
C LEU A 391 20.50 8.33 -13.87
N LYS A 392 20.19 9.57 -14.29
CA LYS A 392 20.48 10.05 -15.65
C LYS A 392 21.98 9.94 -15.98
N ALA A 393 22.85 10.31 -15.05
CA ALA A 393 24.30 10.23 -15.23
C ALA A 393 24.85 8.79 -15.24
N LEU A 394 24.20 7.87 -14.52
CA LEU A 394 24.64 6.49 -14.41
C LEU A 394 24.19 5.61 -15.58
N SER A 395 22.94 5.74 -16.01
CA SER A 395 22.32 4.77 -16.92
C SER A 395 21.39 5.37 -17.97
N ASP A 396 21.17 6.69 -17.95
CA ASP A 396 20.08 7.31 -18.70
C ASP A 396 18.70 6.66 -18.40
N PHE A 397 18.49 6.30 -17.12
CA PHE A 397 17.30 5.57 -16.65
C PHE A 397 17.09 4.18 -17.28
N ASP A 398 18.08 3.61 -17.97
CA ASP A 398 17.99 2.26 -18.53
C ASP A 398 18.13 1.18 -17.43
N PRO A 399 17.06 0.43 -17.10
CA PRO A 399 17.11 -0.61 -16.08
C PRO A 399 17.81 -1.90 -16.57
N THR A 400 18.08 -2.02 -17.86
CA THR A 400 18.70 -3.18 -18.49
C THR A 400 20.21 -3.02 -18.71
N LEU A 401 20.76 -1.85 -18.43
CA LEU A 401 22.16 -1.55 -18.66
C LEU A 401 23.07 -2.43 -17.79
N THR A 402 24.04 -3.09 -18.42
CA THR A 402 25.02 -3.97 -17.74
C THR A 402 26.44 -3.66 -18.19
N ASP A 403 27.38 -3.63 -17.26
CA ASP A 403 28.82 -3.53 -17.54
C ASP A 403 29.58 -4.58 -16.72
N PRO A 404 29.70 -5.81 -17.25
CA PRO A 404 30.36 -6.92 -16.55
C PRO A 404 31.84 -6.65 -16.26
N ALA A 405 32.51 -5.79 -17.05
CA ALA A 405 33.91 -5.44 -16.83
C ALA A 405 34.13 -4.61 -15.56
N LYS A 406 33.09 -3.87 -15.13
CA LYS A 406 33.09 -3.07 -13.89
C LYS A 406 32.24 -3.68 -12.77
N ASP A 407 31.62 -4.83 -13.03
CA ASP A 407 30.66 -5.47 -12.12
C ASP A 407 29.49 -4.52 -11.77
N GLU A 408 28.93 -3.81 -12.75
CA GLU A 408 27.85 -2.82 -12.55
C GLU A 408 26.58 -3.16 -13.34
N TYR A 409 25.40 -3.05 -12.70
CA TYR A 409 24.14 -3.48 -13.31
C TYR A 409 22.93 -2.61 -12.94
N GLY A 410 22.00 -2.54 -13.87
CA GLY A 410 20.68 -1.94 -13.69
C GLY A 410 20.69 -0.42 -13.66
N ILE A 411 19.52 0.15 -13.36
CA ILE A 411 19.25 1.58 -13.48
C ILE A 411 20.17 2.47 -12.62
N ALA A 412 20.65 1.97 -11.48
CA ALA A 412 21.60 2.69 -10.64
C ALA A 412 23.03 2.13 -10.73
N ARG A 413 23.36 1.29 -11.73
CA ARG A 413 24.73 0.77 -11.95
C ARG A 413 25.35 0.16 -10.69
N TRP A 414 24.59 -0.65 -9.97
CA TRP A 414 25.03 -1.23 -8.71
C TRP A 414 26.10 -2.28 -8.91
N THR A 415 27.13 -2.24 -8.06
CA THR A 415 27.95 -3.42 -7.80
C THR A 415 27.19 -4.41 -6.91
N PRO A 416 26.97 -5.66 -7.34
CA PRO A 416 26.22 -6.66 -6.59
C PRO A 416 26.67 -6.79 -5.15
N ARG A 417 27.99 -6.84 -4.91
CA ARG A 417 28.57 -6.94 -3.56
C ARG A 417 28.24 -5.75 -2.67
N VAL A 418 28.20 -4.54 -3.24
CA VAL A 418 27.90 -3.31 -2.49
C VAL A 418 26.41 -3.27 -2.18
N LEU A 419 25.56 -3.45 -3.18
CA LEU A 419 24.11 -3.49 -2.98
C LEU A 419 23.72 -4.57 -1.96
N ARG A 420 24.38 -5.74 -2.00
CA ARG A 420 24.23 -6.84 -1.03
C ARG A 420 24.42 -6.41 0.43
N HIS A 421 25.22 -5.38 0.72
CA HIS A 421 25.43 -4.85 2.06
C HIS A 421 24.24 -4.03 2.57
N PHE A 422 23.55 -3.33 1.67
CA PHE A 422 22.37 -2.52 1.98
C PHE A 422 21.07 -3.31 1.85
N LEU A 423 21.10 -4.40 1.08
CA LEU A 423 20.06 -5.40 1.05
C LEU A 423 20.06 -6.21 2.36
N PRO A 424 18.89 -6.42 2.98
CA PRO A 424 18.72 -7.42 4.02
C PRO A 424 19.32 -8.76 3.58
N GLU A 425 19.90 -9.55 4.49
CA GLU A 425 20.59 -10.82 4.13
C GLU A 425 19.77 -11.75 3.23
N ARG A 426 18.45 -11.64 3.34
CA ARG A 426 17.41 -12.40 2.64
C ARG A 426 17.03 -11.88 1.25
N GLN A 427 17.39 -10.65 0.89
CA GLN A 427 17.15 -10.04 -0.43
C GLN A 427 18.40 -10.05 -1.33
N ARG A 428 19.51 -10.61 -0.82
CA ARG A 428 20.77 -10.75 -1.53
C ARG A 428 20.60 -11.75 -2.69
N PRO A 429 20.81 -11.37 -3.96
CA PRO A 429 20.73 -12.33 -5.07
C PRO A 429 21.73 -13.47 -4.90
N GLN A 430 21.39 -14.65 -5.40
CA GLN A 430 22.39 -15.67 -5.76
C GLN A 430 23.24 -15.11 -6.92
N ALA A 431 24.51 -15.48 -6.98
CA ALA A 431 25.57 -14.81 -7.74
C ALA A 431 25.33 -14.63 -9.26
N ASP A 432 24.26 -15.22 -9.81
CA ASP A 432 24.10 -15.45 -11.24
C ASP A 432 22.89 -14.72 -11.86
N LYS A 433 22.13 -13.91 -11.10
CA LYS A 433 20.98 -13.12 -11.62
C LYS A 433 21.21 -11.62 -11.42
N LEU A 434 21.74 -10.99 -12.46
CA LEU A 434 22.28 -9.63 -12.46
C LEU A 434 21.35 -8.57 -13.08
N VAL A 435 20.03 -8.75 -12.97
CA VAL A 435 19.05 -7.72 -13.32
C VAL A 435 18.25 -7.37 -12.07
N TYR A 436 18.57 -6.22 -11.49
CA TYR A 436 17.90 -5.72 -10.29
C TYR A 436 16.60 -5.03 -10.68
N ASP A 437 15.56 -5.29 -9.90
CA ASP A 437 14.32 -4.53 -9.98
C ASP A 437 14.62 -3.02 -9.88
N PRO A 438 14.19 -2.20 -10.85
CA PRO A 438 14.55 -0.79 -10.90
C PRO A 438 14.04 -0.01 -9.68
N TYR A 439 12.90 -0.41 -9.09
CA TYR A 439 12.35 0.24 -7.90
C TYR A 439 13.22 -0.05 -6.66
N VAL A 440 13.66 -1.30 -6.51
CA VAL A 440 14.61 -1.70 -5.46
C VAL A 440 15.92 -0.93 -5.63
N SER A 441 16.44 -0.89 -6.86
CA SER A 441 17.67 -0.18 -7.21
C SER A 441 17.62 1.31 -6.85
N ILE A 442 16.52 1.99 -7.20
CA ILE A 442 16.30 3.41 -6.89
C ILE A 442 16.15 3.63 -5.38
N HIS A 443 15.37 2.79 -4.69
CA HIS A 443 15.17 2.89 -3.25
C HIS A 443 16.49 2.82 -2.47
N TYR A 444 17.29 1.78 -2.75
CA TYR A 444 18.56 1.58 -2.04
C TYR A 444 19.62 2.59 -2.44
N MET A 445 19.51 3.23 -3.59
CA MET A 445 20.37 4.36 -3.94
C MET A 445 20.11 5.54 -3.01
N GLY A 446 18.83 5.84 -2.75
CA GLY A 446 18.42 6.79 -1.72
C GLY A 446 19.00 6.41 -0.35
N THR A 447 18.80 5.16 0.10
CA THR A 447 19.31 4.68 1.39
C THR A 447 20.83 4.81 1.52
N TYR A 448 21.58 4.45 0.47
CA TYR A 448 23.03 4.53 0.44
C TYR A 448 23.51 5.97 0.62
N ILE A 449 22.99 6.89 -0.20
CA ILE A 449 23.38 8.31 -0.15
C ILE A 449 22.97 8.91 1.19
N CYS A 450 21.74 8.65 1.66
CA CYS A 450 21.25 9.10 2.96
C CYS A 450 22.16 8.66 4.13
N THR A 451 22.70 7.44 4.06
CA THR A 451 23.53 6.87 5.12
C THR A 451 24.93 7.48 5.15
N LEU A 452 25.49 7.78 3.97
CA LEU A 452 26.91 8.13 3.85
C LEU A 452 27.15 9.63 3.65
N ALA A 453 26.20 10.38 3.09
CA ALA A 453 26.34 11.82 2.82
C ALA A 453 26.76 12.64 4.05
N PRO A 454 26.21 12.45 5.25
CA PRO A 454 26.62 13.23 6.43
C PRO A 454 28.12 13.19 6.73
N ARG A 455 28.84 12.15 6.26
CA ARG A 455 30.29 11.99 6.49
C ARG A 455 31.15 12.92 5.63
N VAL A 456 30.64 13.46 4.53
CA VAL A 456 31.44 14.24 3.56
C VAL A 456 30.86 15.63 3.25
N LEU A 457 29.60 15.90 3.62
CA LEU A 457 28.93 17.18 3.34
C LEU A 457 29.65 18.41 3.90
N HIS A 458 30.47 18.25 4.95
CA HIS A 458 31.24 19.35 5.55
C HIS A 458 32.39 19.86 4.67
N PHE A 459 32.73 19.18 3.57
CA PHE A 459 33.76 19.64 2.62
C PHE A 459 33.25 20.67 1.60
N ALA A 460 31.93 20.88 1.49
CA ALA A 460 31.34 21.95 0.69
C ALA A 460 30.46 22.88 1.53
N LYS A 461 30.49 24.16 1.16
CA LYS A 461 29.67 25.21 1.78
C LYS A 461 28.42 25.53 0.96
N ASP A 462 28.57 25.52 -0.37
CA ASP A 462 27.47 25.81 -1.29
C ASP A 462 26.46 24.64 -1.32
N PRO A 463 25.14 24.90 -1.28
CA PRO A 463 24.12 23.85 -1.30
C PRO A 463 24.23 22.92 -2.52
N VAL A 464 24.53 23.45 -3.71
CA VAL A 464 24.67 22.65 -4.93
C VAL A 464 25.91 21.77 -4.83
N ASP A 465 27.05 22.32 -4.42
CA ASP A 465 28.26 21.51 -4.25
C ASP A 465 28.11 20.44 -3.17
N ARG A 466 27.32 20.70 -2.12
CA ARG A 466 26.96 19.70 -1.11
C ARG A 466 26.10 18.57 -1.70
N GLN A 467 25.16 18.89 -2.60
CA GLN A 467 24.41 17.88 -3.36
C GLN A 467 25.32 17.07 -4.29
N ILE A 468 26.24 17.72 -5.00
CA ILE A 468 27.21 17.04 -5.85
C ILE A 468 28.10 16.11 -5.03
N LEU A 469 28.57 16.54 -3.85
CA LEU A 469 29.30 15.67 -2.93
C LEU A 469 28.45 14.48 -2.47
N ALA A 470 27.20 14.69 -2.10
CA ALA A 470 26.30 13.60 -1.71
C ALA A 470 26.14 12.55 -2.82
N ALA A 471 25.91 12.97 -4.07
CA ALA A 471 25.80 12.05 -5.20
C ALA A 471 27.12 11.33 -5.50
N THR A 472 28.26 12.03 -5.42
CA THR A 472 29.59 11.50 -5.78
C THR A 472 30.00 10.28 -4.95
N ILE A 473 29.47 10.13 -3.73
CA ILE A 473 29.72 8.95 -2.87
C ILE A 473 29.32 7.65 -3.57
N PHE A 474 28.37 7.72 -4.49
CA PHE A 474 27.91 6.56 -5.24
C PHE A 474 28.94 6.03 -6.24
N GLN A 475 29.81 6.90 -6.77
CA GLN A 475 30.90 6.56 -7.70
C GLN A 475 32.28 6.67 -7.03
N SER A 476 32.31 6.68 -5.69
CA SER A 476 33.52 6.77 -4.87
C SER A 476 33.29 6.09 -3.52
N ASN A 477 34.11 6.40 -2.52
CA ASN A 477 33.92 5.97 -1.14
C ASN A 477 34.29 7.11 -0.17
N THR A 478 33.74 7.08 1.04
CA THR A 478 33.94 8.17 2.00
C THR A 478 35.41 8.36 2.40
N ARG A 479 36.24 7.31 2.35
CA ARG A 479 37.67 7.40 2.70
C ARG A 479 38.43 8.23 1.66
N ASP A 480 38.23 7.95 0.38
CA ASP A 480 38.89 8.69 -0.71
C ASP A 480 38.40 10.13 -0.78
N MET A 481 37.11 10.37 -0.55
CA MET A 481 36.54 11.71 -0.50
C MET A 481 37.09 12.53 0.67
N VAL A 482 37.29 11.91 1.84
CA VAL A 482 37.95 12.54 2.99
C VAL A 482 39.42 12.86 2.67
N ALA A 483 40.15 11.93 2.03
CA ALA A 483 41.54 12.15 1.63
C ALA A 483 41.68 13.27 0.59
N ALA A 484 40.76 13.34 -0.37
CA ALA A 484 40.68 14.39 -1.37
C ALA A 484 40.10 15.72 -0.83
N ARG A 485 39.54 15.71 0.38
CA ARG A 485 38.75 16.81 0.98
C ARG A 485 37.66 17.33 0.03
N GLY A 486 36.99 16.43 -0.68
CA GLY A 486 36.03 16.76 -1.73
C GLY A 486 35.84 15.64 -2.74
N VAL A 487 35.63 15.99 -4.02
CA VAL A 487 35.48 15.02 -5.13
C VAL A 487 36.86 14.50 -5.58
N PRO A 488 37.14 13.19 -5.48
CA PRO A 488 38.38 12.61 -5.99
C PRO A 488 38.52 12.78 -7.51
N SER A 489 39.75 12.81 -8.00
CA SER A 489 40.03 13.09 -9.42
C SER A 489 39.33 12.13 -10.39
N TYR A 490 39.26 10.85 -10.03
CA TYR A 490 38.63 9.81 -10.84
C TYR A 490 37.10 9.89 -10.86
N ALA A 491 36.47 10.58 -9.89
CA ALA A 491 35.01 10.71 -9.80
C ALA A 491 34.50 12.06 -10.33
N ARG A 492 35.40 12.94 -10.80
CA ARG A 492 35.03 14.26 -11.33
C ARG A 492 34.09 14.20 -12.53
N TRP A 493 34.30 13.23 -13.43
CA TRP A 493 33.42 13.06 -14.60
C TRP A 493 31.95 12.88 -14.18
N TYR A 494 31.71 12.11 -13.12
CA TYR A 494 30.38 11.84 -12.61
C TYR A 494 29.79 13.06 -11.89
N ALA A 495 30.60 13.71 -11.04
CA ALA A 495 30.22 14.95 -10.38
C ALA A 495 29.82 16.05 -11.38
N ASP A 496 30.56 16.17 -12.49
CA ASP A 496 30.28 17.14 -13.54
C ASP A 496 29.00 16.80 -14.31
N LYS A 497 28.72 15.51 -14.56
CA LYS A 497 27.46 15.04 -15.16
C LYS A 497 26.26 15.30 -14.26
N VAL A 498 26.36 14.98 -12.97
CA VAL A 498 25.28 15.28 -12.01
C VAL A 498 25.05 16.79 -11.93
N ARG A 499 26.11 17.61 -11.94
CA ARG A 499 26.00 19.08 -11.97
C ARG A 499 25.32 19.60 -13.23
N GLU A 500 25.59 18.99 -14.38
CA GLU A 500 24.94 19.31 -15.66
C GLU A 500 23.43 19.01 -15.63
N TYR A 501 23.03 17.88 -15.03
CA TYR A 501 21.65 17.41 -15.06
C TYR A 501 20.78 17.93 -13.93
N LEU A 502 21.35 18.23 -12.76
CA LEU A 502 20.61 18.67 -11.57
C LEU A 502 19.63 19.84 -11.87
N PRO A 503 20.01 20.91 -12.59
CA PRO A 503 19.08 22.00 -12.91
C PRO A 503 17.91 21.59 -13.82
N ARG A 504 18.00 20.48 -14.55
CA ARG A 504 16.92 19.98 -15.42
C ARG A 504 15.79 19.31 -14.63
N TYR A 505 16.09 18.88 -13.40
CA TYR A 505 15.16 18.16 -12.53
C TYR A 505 14.73 18.98 -11.32
N THR A 506 15.49 20.01 -10.96
CA THR A 506 15.11 20.97 -9.93
C THR A 506 13.86 21.74 -10.38
N PRO A 507 12.82 21.83 -9.52
CA PRO A 507 11.53 22.44 -9.84
C PRO A 507 11.60 23.92 -10.16
#